data_AF-A0A1Q7J9G0-F1
#
_entry.id   AF-A0A1Q7J9G0-F1
#
_cell.length_a   1.000
_cell.length_b   1.000
_cell.length_c   1.000
_cell.angle_alpha   90.00
_cell.angle_beta   90.00
_cell.angle_gamma   90.00
#
_symmetry.space_group_name_H-M   'P 1'
#
loop_
_entity.id
_entity.type
_entity.pdbx_description
1 polymer ?
#
loop_
_entity_poly.entity_id
_entity_poly.type
_entity_poly.pdbx_seq_one_letter_code
_entity_poly.pdbx_strand_id
1 'polypeptide(L)'
;MPVGGRQVPCSLALAAALCACGSSRAPDQSVAPDGGAIYGLDARPSNTTCLAPSRPPAAIELWRALGGRSFSWPVLVLQAPADASRFFVVQKGGIVSAVSPDGADASDFIDITSKTNSSYDESGLLGDFRFGTPPSQGYCGTARVVSEMGVPGALLVAPGHPEKSLVLLRMKALDQYRMPPLASHVVDQASVDVLTSWIGGLSSCP
;
A
#
# COMPACT_ATOMS: atom_id res chain seq x y z
N MET A 1 50.51 -49.72 -3.05
CA MET A 1 49.29 -50.09 -3.80
C MET A 1 48.33 -48.89 -3.81
N PRO A 2 48.42 -47.96 -4.77
CA PRO A 2 47.49 -46.84 -4.85
C PRO A 2 46.33 -47.19 -5.79
N VAL A 3 45.10 -47.04 -5.28
CA VAL A 3 43.86 -47.26 -6.05
C VAL A 3 43.51 -45.96 -6.78
N GLY A 4 43.22 -46.12 -8.08
CA GLY A 4 43.18 -45.06 -9.07
C GLY A 4 41.99 -44.10 -8.93
N GLY A 5 42.29 -42.82 -9.15
CA GLY A 5 41.30 -41.80 -9.47
C GLY A 5 40.76 -42.01 -10.89
N ARG A 6 39.45 -42.00 -11.02
CA ARG A 6 38.76 -41.96 -12.31
C ARG A 6 37.71 -40.87 -12.26
N GLN A 7 38.00 -39.76 -12.93
CA GLN A 7 37.06 -38.67 -13.17
C GLN A 7 35.99 -39.16 -14.16
N VAL A 8 34.71 -38.99 -13.80
CA VAL A 8 33.57 -39.27 -14.67
C VAL A 8 33.15 -37.97 -15.34
N PRO A 9 32.93 -37.97 -16.67
CA PRO A 9 32.69 -36.77 -17.44
C PRO A 9 31.25 -36.26 -17.33
N CYS A 10 31.16 -34.93 -17.46
CA CYS A 10 30.13 -34.14 -18.14
C CYS A 10 28.90 -34.91 -18.67
N SER A 11 27.72 -34.62 -18.12
CA SER A 11 26.45 -34.36 -18.84
C SER A 11 25.27 -34.55 -17.90
N LEU A 12 24.78 -33.47 -17.28
CA LEU A 12 23.43 -33.43 -16.74
C LEU A 12 22.84 -32.05 -17.04
N ALA A 13 21.80 -32.10 -17.85
CA ALA A 13 21.04 -30.97 -18.35
C ALA A 13 20.40 -30.19 -17.21
N LEU A 14 20.52 -28.86 -17.26
CA LEU A 14 19.63 -27.95 -16.55
C LEU A 14 19.08 -26.95 -17.57
N ALA A 15 17.87 -27.23 -18.04
CA ALA A 15 17.05 -26.22 -18.69
C ALA A 15 16.41 -25.36 -17.59
N ALA A 16 16.90 -24.13 -17.44
CA ALA A 16 16.21 -23.05 -16.74
C ALA A 16 16.33 -21.79 -17.60
N ALA A 17 15.37 -21.62 -18.50
CA ALA A 17 15.21 -20.39 -19.26
C ALA A 17 14.61 -19.32 -18.33
N LEU A 18 15.44 -18.46 -17.73
CA LEU A 18 15.01 -17.14 -17.28
C LEU A 18 15.31 -16.13 -18.39
N CYS A 19 14.33 -15.95 -19.29
CA CYS A 19 14.25 -14.75 -20.10
C CYS A 19 13.70 -13.61 -19.24
N ALA A 20 14.59 -12.76 -18.73
CA ALA A 20 14.26 -11.44 -18.25
C ALA A 20 15.20 -10.40 -18.90
N CYS A 21 15.01 -10.21 -20.21
CA CYS A 21 15.46 -9.03 -20.93
C CYS A 21 14.21 -8.38 -21.56
N GLY A 22 13.63 -7.40 -20.87
CA GLY A 22 12.61 -6.53 -21.45
C GLY A 22 13.25 -5.51 -22.39
N SER A 23 13.74 -5.94 -23.55
CA SER A 23 14.06 -5.03 -24.66
C SER A 23 12.77 -4.70 -25.39
N SER A 24 12.19 -3.53 -25.12
CA SER A 24 11.10 -2.97 -25.91
C SER A 24 11.62 -2.55 -27.28
N ARG A 25 11.50 -3.45 -28.27
CA ARG A 25 11.43 -3.09 -29.68
C ARG A 25 9.97 -3.10 -30.10
N ALA A 26 9.40 -1.91 -30.25
CA ALA A 26 8.22 -1.70 -31.09
C ALA A 26 8.30 -0.29 -31.70
N PRO A 27 7.92 -0.12 -32.98
CA PRO A 27 7.96 1.16 -33.66
C PRO A 27 6.71 2.01 -33.37
N ASP A 28 6.93 3.33 -33.42
CA ASP A 28 6.08 4.42 -33.93
C ASP A 28 4.69 4.71 -33.30
N GLN A 29 4.67 5.89 -32.65
CA GLN A 29 3.60 6.88 -32.44
C GLN A 29 2.35 6.52 -31.62
N SER A 30 2.37 6.92 -30.35
CA SER A 30 1.17 7.31 -29.62
C SER A 30 0.96 8.83 -29.73
N VAL A 31 0.39 9.29 -30.84
CA VAL A 31 -0.31 10.59 -30.84
C VAL A 31 -1.74 10.28 -30.40
N ALA A 32 -2.13 10.77 -29.23
CA ALA A 32 -3.54 10.75 -28.84
C ALA A 32 -4.32 11.65 -29.82
N PRO A 33 -5.42 11.18 -30.44
CA PRO A 33 -6.35 12.07 -31.08
C PRO A 33 -7.08 12.83 -29.97
N ASP A 34 -7.33 14.10 -30.21
CA ASP A 34 -7.94 15.10 -29.33
C ASP A 34 -6.89 15.83 -28.48
N GLY A 35 -6.82 17.16 -28.68
CA GLY A 35 -5.87 18.10 -28.09
C GLY A 35 -6.01 18.25 -26.57
N GLY A 36 -5.85 17.15 -25.84
CA GLY A 36 -5.73 17.06 -24.40
C GLY A 36 -4.34 17.49 -23.95
N ALA A 37 -4.29 18.19 -22.81
CA ALA A 37 -3.06 18.72 -22.24
C ALA A 37 -1.93 17.68 -22.20
N ILE A 38 -0.72 18.10 -22.55
CA ILE A 38 0.50 17.29 -22.44
C ILE A 38 0.78 17.08 -20.95
N TYR A 39 0.47 15.89 -20.42
CA TYR A 39 0.85 15.50 -19.07
C TYR A 39 2.15 14.68 -19.14
N GLY A 40 3.13 15.05 -18.32
CA GLY A 40 4.41 14.37 -18.26
C GLY A 40 5.43 14.91 -19.25
N LEU A 41 6.71 14.70 -18.95
CA LEU A 41 7.81 14.98 -19.87
C LEU A 41 8.13 13.69 -20.62
N ASP A 42 8.14 13.74 -21.96
CA ASP A 42 8.50 12.60 -22.82
C ASP A 42 9.90 12.04 -22.55
N ALA A 43 10.75 12.87 -21.93
CA ALA A 43 12.05 12.48 -21.43
C ALA A 43 12.30 13.12 -20.07
N ARG A 44 12.91 12.35 -19.18
CA ARG A 44 13.45 12.87 -17.91
C ARG A 44 14.60 13.84 -18.22
N PRO A 45 14.54 15.13 -17.84
CA PRO A 45 15.64 16.06 -18.01
C PRO A 45 16.89 15.57 -17.25
N SER A 46 18.08 15.80 -17.80
CA SER A 46 19.32 15.53 -17.10
C SER A 46 19.39 16.41 -15.84
N ASN A 47 19.64 15.78 -14.69
CA ASN A 47 19.82 16.50 -13.43
C ASN A 47 21.27 16.36 -12.99
N THR A 48 22.12 17.28 -13.44
CA THR A 48 23.55 17.33 -13.10
C THR A 48 23.83 18.06 -11.78
N THR A 49 22.82 18.71 -11.19
CA THR A 49 22.94 19.49 -9.94
C THR A 49 22.46 18.71 -8.72
N CYS A 50 21.55 17.74 -8.89
CA CYS A 50 21.09 16.81 -7.85
C CYS A 50 21.89 15.50 -7.90
N LEU A 51 23.20 15.61 -7.74
CA LEU A 51 24.06 14.43 -7.59
C LEU A 51 23.81 13.83 -6.21
N ALA A 52 23.37 12.57 -6.18
CA ALA A 52 23.34 11.82 -4.94
C ALA A 52 24.76 11.82 -4.33
N PRO A 53 24.91 12.11 -3.02
CA PRO A 53 26.21 12.02 -2.36
C PRO A 53 26.83 10.64 -2.58
N SER A 54 28.16 10.58 -2.55
CA SER A 54 28.85 9.29 -2.56
C SER A 54 28.31 8.42 -1.42
N ARG A 55 28.03 7.14 -1.74
CA ARG A 55 27.58 6.17 -0.74
C ARG A 55 28.56 6.20 0.45
N PRO A 56 28.08 6.40 1.69
CA PRO A 56 28.94 6.33 2.86
C PRO A 56 29.67 4.98 2.92
N PRO A 57 30.93 4.91 3.38
CA PRO A 57 31.71 3.67 3.47
C PRO A 57 31.22 2.72 4.58
N ALA A 58 30.16 3.09 5.31
CA ALA A 58 29.60 2.27 6.38
C ALA A 58 28.87 1.04 5.79
N ALA A 59 29.32 -0.14 6.20
CA ALA A 59 28.54 -1.35 6.04
C ALA A 59 27.37 -1.32 7.03
N ILE A 60 26.15 -1.49 6.53
CA ILE A 60 24.96 -1.70 7.37
C ILE A 60 24.77 -3.21 7.49
N GLU A 61 24.77 -3.71 8.71
CA GLU A 61 24.36 -5.09 8.97
C GLU A 61 22.83 -5.14 9.07
N LEU A 62 22.21 -5.98 8.26
CA LEU A 62 20.77 -6.24 8.33
C LEU A 62 20.55 -7.47 9.19
N TRP A 63 19.68 -7.34 10.19
CA TRP A 63 19.18 -8.46 10.97
C TRP A 63 17.68 -8.60 10.76
N ARG A 64 17.15 -9.81 10.96
CA ARG A 64 15.71 -10.04 10.85
C ARG A 64 14.98 -9.50 12.08
N ALA A 65 14.24 -8.42 11.91
CA ALA A 65 13.33 -7.91 12.92
C ALA A 65 12.26 -8.96 13.32
N LEU A 66 11.74 -8.85 14.55
CA LEU A 66 10.65 -9.71 15.07
C LEU A 66 10.98 -11.21 15.05
N GLY A 67 12.21 -11.57 15.43
CA GLY A 67 12.63 -12.97 15.58
C GLY A 67 12.67 -13.78 14.29
N GLY A 68 12.70 -13.13 13.12
CA GLY A 68 12.67 -13.82 11.84
C GLY A 68 11.34 -14.48 11.50
N ARG A 69 10.25 -14.07 12.16
CA ARG A 69 8.89 -14.48 11.80
C ARG A 69 8.52 -14.05 10.37
N SER A 70 7.59 -14.80 9.78
CA SER A 70 7.02 -14.49 8.47
C SER A 70 5.56 -14.12 8.61
N PHE A 71 5.11 -13.17 7.79
CA PHE A 71 3.75 -12.65 7.77
C PHE A 71 3.20 -12.70 6.35
N SER A 72 1.90 -12.91 6.21
CA SER A 72 1.24 -12.97 4.91
C SER A 72 0.82 -11.57 4.48
N TRP A 73 1.47 -11.03 3.45
CA TRP A 73 1.18 -9.68 2.92
C TRP A 73 1.14 -8.60 4.02
N PRO A 74 2.24 -8.39 4.77
CA PRO A 74 2.30 -7.35 5.78
C PRO A 74 2.22 -5.97 5.10
N VAL A 75 1.29 -5.13 5.56
CA VAL A 75 1.02 -3.80 5.00
C VAL A 75 1.43 -2.68 5.95
N LEU A 76 1.56 -2.97 7.25
CA LEU A 76 1.98 -2.00 8.25
C LEU A 76 2.61 -2.69 9.46
N VAL A 77 3.67 -2.11 10.01
CA VAL A 77 4.28 -2.51 11.29
C VAL A 77 4.33 -1.29 12.21
N LEU A 78 3.84 -1.43 13.44
CA LEU A 78 3.76 -0.34 14.42
C LEU A 78 4.25 -0.82 15.78
N GLN A 79 5.00 0.01 16.49
CA GLN A 79 5.21 -0.21 17.92
C GLN A 79 3.95 0.17 18.70
N ALA A 80 3.60 -0.61 19.72
CA ALA A 80 2.50 -0.26 20.61
C ALA A 80 2.81 1.08 21.32
N PRO A 81 1.86 2.03 21.38
CA PRO A 81 2.08 3.31 22.05
C PRO A 81 2.49 3.11 23.51
N ALA A 82 3.59 3.75 23.91
CA ALA A 82 4.17 3.67 25.26
C ALA A 82 4.55 2.25 25.73
N ASP A 83 4.58 1.26 24.83
CA ASP A 83 4.89 -0.14 25.14
C ASP A 83 5.89 -0.69 24.11
N ALA A 84 7.18 -0.63 24.48
CA ALA A 84 8.24 -1.07 23.59
C ALA A 84 8.36 -2.59 23.46
N SER A 85 7.64 -3.36 24.29
CA SER A 85 7.67 -4.82 24.31
C SER A 85 6.76 -5.46 23.26
N ARG A 86 6.03 -4.64 22.48
CA ARG A 86 5.01 -5.13 21.57
C ARG A 86 4.95 -4.32 20.29
N PHE A 87 4.93 -5.04 19.18
CA PHE A 87 4.67 -4.54 17.85
C PHE A 87 3.36 -5.12 17.33
N PHE A 88 2.65 -4.34 16.52
CA PHE A 88 1.52 -4.79 15.72
C PHE A 88 1.95 -4.92 14.26
N VAL A 89 1.71 -6.09 13.67
CA VAL A 89 1.90 -6.34 12.25
C VAL A 89 0.52 -6.52 11.61
N VAL A 90 0.14 -5.57 10.76
CA VAL A 90 -1.12 -5.60 10.02
C VAL A 90 -0.90 -6.37 8.74
N GLN A 91 -1.71 -7.40 8.52
CA GLN A 91 -1.69 -8.23 7.32
C GLN A 91 -2.88 -7.85 6.44
N LYS A 92 -2.65 -7.75 5.12
CA LYS A 92 -3.68 -7.37 4.14
C LYS A 92 -4.98 -8.17 4.28
N GLY A 93 -4.86 -9.45 4.62
CA GLY A 93 -5.97 -10.41 4.76
C GLY A 93 -6.87 -10.21 5.98
N GLY A 94 -6.60 -9.25 6.87
CA GLY A 94 -7.48 -8.96 8.00
C GLY A 94 -7.00 -9.47 9.36
N ILE A 95 -5.77 -10.00 9.44
CA ILE A 95 -5.14 -10.36 10.72
C ILE A 95 -4.23 -9.21 11.17
N VAL A 96 -4.33 -8.83 12.43
CA VAL A 96 -3.35 -7.98 13.11
C VAL A 96 -2.67 -8.82 14.17
N SER A 97 -1.38 -9.09 14.00
CA SER A 97 -0.60 -9.87 14.96
C SER A 97 0.12 -8.95 15.94
N ALA A 98 0.01 -9.21 17.24
CA ALA A 98 0.86 -8.62 18.27
C ALA A 98 2.11 -9.50 18.46
N VAL A 99 3.30 -8.92 18.41
CA VAL A 99 4.57 -9.65 18.39
C VAL A 99 5.60 -8.92 19.24
N SER A 100 6.39 -9.66 20.04
CA SER A 100 7.52 -9.09 20.79
C SER A 100 8.68 -8.70 19.84
N PRO A 101 9.59 -7.79 20.25
CA PRO A 101 10.69 -7.34 19.40
C PRO A 101 11.62 -8.47 18.92
N ASP A 102 11.82 -9.46 19.78
CA ASP A 102 12.60 -10.68 19.51
C ASP A 102 11.79 -11.79 18.84
N GLY A 103 10.48 -11.57 18.64
CA GLY A 103 9.56 -12.54 18.07
C GLY A 103 9.31 -13.77 18.93
N ALA A 104 9.77 -13.84 20.18
CA ALA A 104 9.48 -14.98 21.05
C ALA A 104 7.96 -15.13 21.27
N ASP A 105 7.29 -14.02 21.60
CA ASP A 105 5.86 -13.98 21.85
C ASP A 105 5.13 -13.44 20.62
N ALA A 106 4.09 -14.15 20.20
CA ALA A 106 3.20 -13.69 19.14
C ALA A 106 1.78 -14.23 19.32
N SER A 107 0.80 -13.38 19.05
CA SER A 107 -0.62 -13.74 19.06
C SER A 107 -1.38 -12.91 18.04
N ASP A 108 -2.51 -13.42 17.56
CA ASP A 108 -3.44 -12.59 16.81
C ASP A 108 -4.16 -11.66 17.77
N PHE A 109 -3.94 -10.36 17.59
CA PHE A 109 -4.59 -9.30 18.36
C PHE A 109 -6.00 -9.05 17.86
N ILE A 110 -6.18 -9.03 16.54
CA ILE A 110 -7.47 -8.89 15.85
C ILE A 110 -7.49 -9.86 14.67
N ASP A 111 -8.58 -10.60 14.52
CA ASP A 111 -8.89 -11.36 13.31
C ASP A 111 -10.25 -10.91 12.75
N ILE A 112 -10.20 -10.21 11.60
CA ILE A 112 -11.36 -9.80 10.82
C ILE A 112 -11.29 -10.35 9.40
N THR A 113 -10.61 -11.48 9.21
CA THR A 113 -10.52 -12.19 7.92
C THR A 113 -11.90 -12.48 7.33
N SER A 114 -12.86 -12.91 8.17
CA SER A 114 -14.26 -13.13 7.78
C SER A 114 -15.00 -11.88 7.28
N LYS A 115 -14.44 -10.71 7.53
CA LYS A 115 -14.94 -9.40 7.09
C LYS A 115 -14.01 -8.76 6.06
N THR A 116 -13.00 -9.48 5.56
CA THR A 116 -11.98 -8.94 4.65
C THR A 116 -11.94 -9.70 3.33
N ASN A 117 -12.01 -8.96 2.23
CA ASN A 117 -11.81 -9.39 0.85
C ASN A 117 -10.44 -8.84 0.45
N SER A 118 -9.49 -9.75 0.34
CA SER A 118 -8.12 -9.47 -0.06
C SER A 118 -7.79 -10.12 -1.42
N SER A 119 -8.80 -10.49 -2.21
CA SER A 119 -8.65 -11.22 -3.47
C SER A 119 -8.06 -10.38 -4.61
N TYR A 120 -8.01 -9.05 -4.45
CA TYR A 120 -7.45 -8.11 -5.43
C TYR A 120 -6.20 -7.44 -4.89
N ASP A 121 -5.34 -6.94 -5.77
CA ASP A 121 -4.05 -6.34 -5.40
C ASP A 121 -4.22 -5.14 -4.45
N GLU A 122 -5.16 -4.23 -4.75
CA GLU A 122 -5.50 -3.04 -3.95
C GLU A 122 -6.77 -3.25 -3.10
N SER A 123 -6.80 -4.34 -2.33
CA SER A 123 -7.91 -4.65 -1.40
C SER A 123 -7.42 -5.08 -0.02
N GLY A 124 -8.31 -5.23 0.95
CA GLY A 124 -7.97 -5.55 2.34
C GLY A 124 -7.55 -4.34 3.16
N LEU A 125 -6.65 -4.53 4.14
CA LEU A 125 -6.26 -3.52 5.13
C LEU A 125 -5.18 -2.53 4.65
N LEU A 126 -5.35 -1.93 3.47
CA LEU A 126 -4.34 -1.02 2.87
C LEU A 126 -4.49 0.45 3.32
N GLY A 127 -5.61 0.82 3.93
CA GLY A 127 -5.84 2.19 4.42
C GLY A 127 -5.39 2.38 5.86
N ASP A 128 -4.66 3.47 6.13
CA ASP A 128 -4.29 3.91 7.49
C ASP A 128 -5.21 5.05 7.96
N PHE A 129 -6.17 4.72 8.82
CA PHE A 129 -7.08 5.68 9.47
C PHE A 129 -6.85 5.76 10.99
N ARG A 130 -5.61 5.56 11.45
CA ARG A 130 -5.33 5.66 12.89
C ARG A 130 -5.69 7.05 13.42
N PHE A 131 -6.25 7.10 14.61
CA PHE A 131 -6.63 8.34 15.30
C PHE A 131 -5.48 9.36 15.41
N GLY A 132 -4.24 8.88 15.53
CA GLY A 132 -3.04 9.72 15.61
C GLY A 132 -2.44 10.14 14.26
N THR A 133 -3.00 9.69 13.12
CA THR A 133 -2.57 10.10 11.78
C THR A 133 -3.16 11.49 11.52
N PRO A 134 -2.37 12.58 11.59
CA PRO A 134 -2.92 13.92 11.43
C PRO A 134 -3.54 14.08 10.02
N PRO A 135 -4.61 14.86 9.86
CA PRO A 135 -5.24 15.08 8.56
C PRO A 135 -4.32 15.65 7.48
N SER A 136 -3.30 16.39 7.91
CA SER A 136 -2.17 16.85 7.10
C SER A 136 -1.33 15.74 6.47
N GLN A 137 -1.47 14.49 6.89
CA GLN A 137 -0.73 13.33 6.37
C GLN A 137 -1.30 12.80 5.04
N GLY A 138 -1.89 13.69 4.24
CA GLY A 138 -2.15 13.46 2.82
C GLY A 138 -3.58 13.06 2.44
N TYR A 139 -4.55 13.09 3.37
CA TYR A 139 -5.94 12.76 3.05
C TYR A 139 -6.94 13.92 3.13
N CYS A 140 -6.66 14.96 3.92
CA CYS A 140 -7.51 16.14 3.95
C CYS A 140 -7.09 17.15 2.88
N GLY A 141 -8.05 17.68 2.13
CA GLY A 141 -7.80 18.70 1.12
C GLY A 141 -7.08 18.17 -0.12
N THR A 142 -6.83 16.86 -0.18
CA THR A 142 -6.08 16.26 -1.28
C THR A 142 -6.99 15.86 -2.43
N ALA A 143 -6.56 16.19 -3.64
CA ALA A 143 -7.23 15.76 -4.85
C ALA A 143 -7.16 14.23 -5.00
N ARG A 144 -8.10 13.68 -5.76
CA ARG A 144 -8.26 12.24 -5.98
C ARG A 144 -6.98 11.57 -6.51
N VAL A 145 -6.81 10.29 -6.19
CA VAL A 145 -5.79 9.43 -6.81
C VAL A 145 -6.33 8.74 -8.08
N VAL A 146 -7.64 8.50 -8.19
CA VAL A 146 -8.22 7.67 -9.27
C VAL A 146 -9.49 8.26 -9.92
N SER A 147 -10.53 8.62 -9.17
CA SER A 147 -11.84 9.07 -9.73
C SER A 147 -12.59 10.04 -8.80
N GLU A 148 -13.38 10.95 -9.38
CA GLU A 148 -14.27 11.87 -8.66
C GLU A 148 -15.69 11.32 -8.47
N MET A 149 -15.98 10.10 -8.96
CA MET A 149 -17.33 9.51 -8.94
C MET A 149 -18.41 10.43 -9.55
N GLY A 150 -18.02 11.29 -10.50
CA GLY A 150 -18.92 12.27 -11.12
C GLY A 150 -19.23 13.49 -10.25
N VAL A 151 -18.54 13.70 -9.12
CA VAL A 151 -18.69 14.86 -8.24
C VAL A 151 -17.57 15.87 -8.51
N PRO A 152 -17.85 17.00 -9.21
CA PRO A 152 -16.80 17.94 -9.62
C PRO A 152 -16.04 18.52 -8.43
N GLY A 153 -14.71 18.41 -8.48
CA GLY A 153 -13.82 18.96 -7.45
C GLY A 153 -13.89 18.22 -6.12
N ALA A 154 -14.29 16.95 -6.13
CA ALA A 154 -14.26 16.10 -4.95
C ALA A 154 -12.82 15.89 -4.44
N LEU A 155 -12.66 15.96 -3.13
CA LEU A 155 -11.40 15.70 -2.42
C LEU A 155 -11.52 14.41 -1.63
N LEU A 156 -10.41 13.83 -1.20
CA LEU A 156 -10.47 12.61 -0.39
C LEU A 156 -11.26 12.85 0.91
N VAL A 157 -10.92 13.94 1.61
CA VAL A 157 -11.78 14.61 2.61
C VAL A 157 -11.82 16.11 2.29
N ALA A 158 -13.01 16.66 2.08
CA ALA A 158 -13.25 18.08 1.84
C ALA A 158 -13.81 18.75 3.11
N PRO A 159 -13.05 19.61 3.81
CA PRO A 159 -13.51 20.29 5.02
C PRO A 159 -14.83 21.03 4.80
N GLY A 160 -15.82 20.79 5.66
CA GLY A 160 -17.12 21.45 5.60
C GLY A 160 -18.03 20.97 4.46
N HIS A 161 -17.55 20.06 3.61
CA HIS A 161 -18.24 19.60 2.40
C HIS A 161 -18.32 18.05 2.36
N PRO A 162 -19.18 17.43 3.19
CA PRO A 162 -19.39 15.98 3.17
C PRO A 162 -19.77 15.45 1.79
N GLU A 163 -20.54 16.21 1.02
CA GLU A 163 -20.99 15.89 -0.33
C GLU A 163 -19.87 15.85 -1.37
N LYS A 164 -18.71 16.47 -1.08
CA LYS A 164 -17.51 16.46 -1.93
C LYS A 164 -16.39 15.59 -1.37
N SER A 165 -16.66 14.81 -0.33
CA SER A 165 -15.67 13.96 0.34
C SER A 165 -15.76 12.52 -0.16
N LEU A 166 -14.78 12.09 -0.95
CA LEU A 166 -14.78 10.77 -1.59
C LEU A 166 -14.82 9.62 -0.57
N VAL A 167 -14.21 9.75 0.61
CA VAL A 167 -14.32 8.71 1.66
C VAL A 167 -15.79 8.46 2.02
N LEU A 168 -16.57 9.51 2.25
CA LEU A 168 -17.99 9.40 2.61
C LEU A 168 -18.83 8.89 1.43
N LEU A 169 -18.58 9.38 0.22
CA LEU A 169 -19.27 8.91 -0.99
C LEU A 169 -19.04 7.42 -1.22
N ARG A 170 -17.82 6.92 -1.02
CA ARG A 170 -17.48 5.50 -1.17
C ARG A 170 -18.06 4.64 -0.05
N MET A 171 -18.26 5.16 1.16
CA MET A 171 -18.96 4.45 2.24
C MET A 171 -20.46 4.31 1.99
N LYS A 172 -21.06 5.25 1.23
CA LYS A 172 -22.48 5.24 0.85
C LYS A 172 -22.75 4.45 -0.44
N ALA A 173 -21.71 4.15 -1.22
CA ALA A 173 -21.85 3.41 -2.47
C ALA A 173 -22.07 1.91 -2.23
N LEU A 174 -22.90 1.29 -3.08
CA LEU A 174 -23.12 -0.17 -3.09
C LEU A 174 -22.58 -0.84 -4.36
N ASP A 175 -21.94 -0.06 -5.23
CA ASP A 175 -21.39 -0.47 -6.53
C ASP A 175 -19.87 -0.61 -6.50
N GLN A 176 -19.23 -0.60 -7.68
CA GLN A 176 -17.79 -0.69 -7.88
C GLN A 176 -16.95 0.37 -7.15
N TYR A 177 -17.54 1.49 -6.70
CA TYR A 177 -16.83 2.54 -5.98
C TYR A 177 -16.80 2.34 -4.47
N ARG A 178 -17.55 1.37 -3.96
CA ARG A 178 -17.72 1.12 -2.53
C ARG A 178 -16.40 0.93 -1.78
N MET A 179 -16.27 1.59 -0.63
CA MET A 179 -15.22 1.33 0.36
C MET A 179 -15.77 1.27 1.80
N PRO A 180 -15.30 0.32 2.61
CA PRO A 180 -14.47 -0.82 2.18
C PRO A 180 -15.28 -1.74 1.25
N PRO A 181 -14.66 -2.48 0.31
CA PRO A 181 -15.36 -3.38 -0.61
C PRO A 181 -15.92 -4.63 0.11
N LEU A 182 -16.19 -4.50 1.40
CA LEU A 182 -16.27 -5.53 2.41
C LEU A 182 -17.56 -5.42 3.21
N ALA A 183 -18.07 -6.59 3.62
CA ALA A 183 -18.87 -6.77 4.82
C ALA A 183 -20.34 -6.34 4.87
N SER A 184 -20.98 -5.89 3.79
CA SER A 184 -22.47 -5.76 3.74
C SER A 184 -22.95 -5.40 2.33
N HIS A 185 -24.21 -5.68 1.97
CA HIS A 185 -24.92 -5.00 0.85
C HIS A 185 -25.76 -3.81 1.32
N VAL A 186 -25.68 -3.49 2.60
CA VAL A 186 -26.43 -2.42 3.27
C VAL A 186 -25.44 -1.34 3.68
N VAL A 187 -25.83 -0.08 3.57
CA VAL A 187 -25.05 1.05 4.07
C VAL A 187 -25.11 1.06 5.59
N ASP A 188 -23.96 1.22 6.26
CA ASP A 188 -23.92 1.46 7.71
C ASP A 188 -24.27 2.93 7.97
N GLN A 189 -25.56 3.18 8.23
CA GLN A 189 -26.06 4.53 8.40
C GLN A 189 -25.46 5.22 9.63
N ALA A 190 -25.23 4.49 10.74
CA ALA A 190 -24.66 5.07 11.95
C ALA A 190 -23.24 5.59 11.68
N SER A 191 -22.42 4.83 10.95
CA SER A 191 -21.08 5.26 10.56
C SER A 191 -21.11 6.43 9.56
N VAL A 192 -22.06 6.44 8.63
CA VAL A 192 -22.27 7.56 7.69
C VAL A 192 -22.64 8.85 8.43
N ASP A 193 -23.52 8.78 9.42
CA ASP A 193 -23.97 9.95 10.19
C ASP A 193 -22.81 10.56 10.98
N VAL A 194 -22.01 9.71 11.65
CA VAL A 194 -20.82 10.14 12.39
C VAL A 194 -19.83 10.89 11.49
N LEU A 195 -19.51 10.32 10.32
CA LEU A 195 -18.56 10.96 9.39
C LEU A 195 -19.14 12.19 8.72
N THR A 196 -20.43 12.21 8.42
CA THR A 196 -21.11 13.40 7.88
C THR A 196 -21.02 14.56 8.87
N SER A 197 -21.29 14.30 10.16
CA SER A 197 -21.19 15.30 11.22
C SER A 197 -19.76 15.78 11.41
N TRP A 198 -18.79 14.87 11.45
CA TRP A 198 -17.38 15.21 11.60
C TRP A 198 -16.88 16.08 10.44
N ILE A 199 -17.09 15.66 9.19
CA ILE A 199 -16.65 16.42 8.00
C ILE A 199 -17.35 17.78 7.94
N GLY A 200 -18.65 17.83 8.23
CA GLY A 200 -19.43 19.07 8.24
C GLY A 200 -18.97 20.07 9.32
N GLY A 201 -18.34 19.59 10.40
CA GLY A 201 -17.77 20.44 11.45
C GLY A 201 -16.38 21.01 11.12
N LEU A 202 -15.74 20.61 10.02
CA LEU A 202 -14.40 21.08 9.65
C LEU A 202 -14.45 22.42 8.92
N SER A 203 -13.74 23.44 9.42
CA SER A 203 -13.54 24.72 8.72
C SER A 203 -12.28 24.73 7.83
N SER A 204 -11.34 23.84 8.12
CA SER A 204 -10.06 23.67 7.40
C SER A 204 -9.53 22.26 7.67
N CYS A 205 -8.48 21.87 6.96
CA CYS A 205 -7.74 20.67 7.33
C CYS A 205 -7.01 20.87 8.66
N PRO A 206 -7.23 20.01 9.66
CA PRO A 206 -6.47 20.04 10.92
C PRO A 206 -5.00 19.63 10.77
#